data_AF-A0A7R9A8L1-F1
#
_entry.id   AF-A0A7R9A8L1-F1
#
_cell.length_a   1.000
_cell.length_b   1.000
_cell.length_c   1.000
_cell.angle_alpha   90.00
_cell.angle_beta   90.00
_cell.angle_gamma   90.00
#
_symmetry.space_group_name_H-M   'P 1'
#
loop_
_entity.id
_entity.type
_entity.pdbx_description
1 polymer ?
#
loop_
_entity_poly.entity_id
_entity_poly.type
_entity_poly.pdbx_seq_one_letter_code
_entity_poly.pdbx_strand_id
1 'polypeptide(L)'
;MLCQPLKWKTTSVRISRSRPCRVGFAEPPSQQATRSLIMIAKCLQNLANLVEFGGKEPYMEVVNPFILKNKERMIVFLDQLSNVKEKPPSEDIPVKSDPARDLATLHHICVTHLPDIQSMAKNQPALKKLVTVTEILTKHKERYAEMIR
;
A
#
# COMPACT_ATOMS: atom_id res chain seq x y z
N MET A 1 3.52 -8.11 36.41
CA MET A 1 2.85 -7.46 35.28
C MET A 1 3.29 -8.18 34.01
N LEU A 2 2.43 -9.08 33.53
CA LEU A 2 2.70 -9.98 32.40
C LEU A 2 2.64 -9.17 31.11
N CYS A 3 3.78 -9.02 30.42
CA CYS A 3 3.82 -8.55 29.03
C CYS A 3 3.05 -9.56 28.18
N GLN A 4 1.86 -9.19 27.73
CA GLN A 4 1.08 -10.03 26.85
C GLN A 4 1.83 -10.26 25.53
N PRO A 5 1.85 -11.49 24.99
CA PRO A 5 2.46 -11.77 23.71
C PRO A 5 1.67 -11.05 22.62
N LEU A 6 2.33 -10.14 21.91
CA LEU A 6 1.84 -9.49 20.70
C LEU A 6 1.35 -10.56 19.72
N LYS A 7 0.03 -10.78 19.69
CA LYS A 7 -0.64 -11.61 18.69
C LYS A 7 -0.59 -10.86 17.37
N TRP A 8 0.50 -11.02 16.62
CA TRP A 8 0.53 -10.71 15.20
C TRP A 8 -0.47 -11.64 14.50
N LYS A 9 -1.73 -11.23 14.41
CA LYS A 9 -2.69 -11.90 13.52
C LYS A 9 -2.24 -11.57 12.09
N THR A 10 -1.37 -12.42 11.56
CA THR A 10 -1.32 -12.87 10.16
C THR A 10 -1.66 -11.82 9.11
N THR A 11 -1.02 -10.65 9.13
CA THR A 11 -0.88 -9.87 7.90
C THR A 11 0.34 -10.46 7.20
N SER A 12 0.13 -11.59 6.53
CA SER A 12 1.14 -12.18 5.65
C SER A 12 1.55 -11.08 4.68
N VAL A 13 2.77 -10.55 4.84
CA VAL A 13 3.32 -9.62 3.87
C VAL A 13 3.37 -10.44 2.60
N ARG A 14 2.46 -10.16 1.67
CA ARG A 14 2.42 -10.82 0.39
C ARG A 14 3.20 -9.91 -0.53
N ILE A 15 4.48 -10.21 -0.77
CA ILE A 15 5.14 -9.75 -1.99
C ILE A 15 4.41 -10.45 -3.15
N SER A 16 3.26 -9.90 -3.51
CA SER A 16 2.42 -10.34 -4.62
C SER A 16 3.19 -10.09 -5.91
N ARG A 17 3.99 -11.06 -6.35
CA ARG A 17 4.61 -11.09 -7.69
C ARG A 17 5.14 -9.72 -8.14
N SER A 18 5.81 -8.99 -7.24
CA SER A 18 6.31 -7.67 -7.55
C SER A 18 7.40 -7.85 -8.60
N ARG A 19 7.09 -7.48 -9.85
CA ARG A 19 8.08 -7.42 -10.91
C ARG A 19 9.18 -6.46 -10.43
N PRO A 20 10.47 -6.84 -10.51
CA PRO A 20 11.58 -5.96 -10.12
C PRO A 20 11.50 -4.58 -10.79
N CYS A 21 10.90 -4.50 -11.98
CA CYS A 21 10.75 -3.29 -12.76
C CYS A 21 9.89 -2.17 -12.13
N ARG A 22 9.10 -2.42 -11.07
CA ARG A 22 8.24 -1.36 -10.48
C ARG A 22 8.94 -0.44 -9.49
N VAL A 23 10.16 -0.76 -9.06
CA VAL A 23 10.89 0.03 -8.08
C VAL A 23 12.09 0.70 -8.76
N GLY A 24 11.85 1.82 -9.45
CA GLY A 24 12.88 2.81 -9.81
C GLY A 24 14.16 2.36 -10.54
N PHE A 25 14.30 1.10 -10.95
CA PHE A 25 15.45 0.64 -11.72
C PHE A 25 15.34 1.23 -13.12
N ALA A 26 16.36 2.02 -13.51
CA ALA A 26 16.43 2.67 -14.82
C ALA A 26 16.33 1.65 -15.97
N GLU A 27 16.83 0.43 -15.75
CA GLU A 27 16.74 -0.68 -16.69
C GLU A 27 16.43 -2.01 -15.98
N PRO A 28 15.67 -2.92 -16.62
CA PRO A 28 15.38 -4.22 -16.05
C PRO A 28 16.67 -5.06 -15.88
N PRO A 29 16.89 -5.69 -14.72
CA PRO A 29 18.06 -6.52 -14.53
C PRO A 29 18.04 -7.74 -15.45
N SER A 30 19.23 -8.28 -15.76
CA SER A 30 19.36 -9.50 -16.56
C SER A 30 18.54 -10.66 -15.99
N GLN A 31 18.21 -11.66 -16.81
CA GLN A 31 17.37 -12.77 -16.36
C GLN A 31 17.99 -13.53 -15.17
N GLN A 32 19.32 -13.64 -15.14
CA GLN A 32 20.05 -14.25 -14.02
C GLN A 32 19.95 -13.39 -12.76
N ALA A 33 20.21 -12.09 -12.86
CA ALA A 33 20.10 -11.16 -11.73
C ALA A 33 18.66 -11.12 -11.18
N THR A 34 17.65 -11.13 -12.05
CA THR A 34 16.24 -11.21 -11.67
C THR A 34 15.95 -12.45 -10.83
N ARG A 35 16.44 -13.63 -11.24
CA ARG A 35 16.26 -14.88 -10.49
C ARG A 35 16.90 -14.78 -9.11
N SER A 36 18.14 -14.29 -9.02
CA SER A 36 18.83 -14.11 -7.73
C SER A 36 18.09 -13.15 -6.81
N LEU A 37 17.61 -12.00 -7.32
CA LEU A 37 16.85 -11.02 -6.55
C LEU A 37 15.52 -11.61 -6.04
N ILE A 38 14.84 -12.43 -6.84
CA ILE A 38 13.62 -13.13 -6.40
C ILE A 38 13.92 -14.07 -5.24
N MET A 39 15.02 -14.83 -5.30
CA MET A 39 15.41 -15.76 -4.24
C MET A 39 15.71 -15.02 -2.92
N ILE A 40 16.44 -13.91 -3.00
CA ILE A 40 16.71 -13.04 -1.85
C ILE A 40 15.40 -12.47 -1.29
N ALA A 41 14.52 -11.96 -2.15
CA ALA A 41 13.23 -11.43 -1.74
C ALA A 41 12.36 -12.49 -1.05
N LYS A 42 12.33 -13.73 -1.57
CA LYS A 42 11.64 -14.86 -0.93
C LYS A 42 12.20 -15.18 0.45
N CYS A 43 13.52 -15.19 0.61
CA CYS A 43 14.16 -15.41 1.90
C CYS A 43 13.78 -14.32 2.90
N LEU A 44 13.91 -13.04 2.51
CA LEU A 44 13.55 -11.91 3.36
C LEU A 44 12.06 -11.92 3.71
N GLN A 45 11.21 -12.32 2.77
CA GLN A 45 9.78 -12.48 2.99
C GLN A 45 9.48 -13.50 4.09
N ASN A 46 10.10 -14.68 4.02
CA ASN A 46 9.88 -15.73 5.02
C ASN A 46 10.47 -15.34 6.39
N LEU A 47 11.63 -14.67 6.40
CA LEU A 47 12.20 -14.10 7.61
C LEU A 47 11.25 -13.07 8.25
N ALA A 48 10.69 -12.15 7.47
CA ALA A 48 9.72 -11.15 7.95
C ALA A 48 8.42 -11.80 8.45
N ASN A 49 7.99 -12.90 7.82
CA ASN A 49 6.85 -13.69 8.27
C ASN A 49 7.18 -14.63 9.44
N LEU A 50 8.45 -14.68 9.88
CA LEU A 50 8.92 -15.53 10.97
C LEU A 50 8.67 -17.04 10.75
N VAL A 51 8.65 -17.46 9.49
CA VAL A 51 8.40 -18.85 9.05
C VAL A 51 9.57 -19.40 8.24
N GLU A 52 9.73 -20.71 8.28
CA GLU A 52 10.73 -21.44 7.50
C GLU A 52 10.13 -21.98 6.20
N PHE A 53 10.99 -22.33 5.25
CA PHE A 53 10.58 -23.12 4.09
C PHE A 53 10.31 -24.57 4.53
N GLY A 54 9.20 -25.15 4.07
CA GLY A 54 8.89 -26.57 4.25
C GLY A 54 8.76 -27.29 2.89
N GLY A 55 8.24 -28.52 2.90
CA GLY A 55 8.23 -29.43 1.75
C GLY A 55 7.50 -28.97 0.46
N LYS A 56 6.91 -27.78 0.45
CA LYS A 56 6.40 -27.14 -0.78
C LYS A 56 7.52 -26.54 -1.65
N GLU A 57 8.65 -26.16 -1.05
CA GLU A 57 9.79 -25.54 -1.74
C GLU A 57 11.13 -26.13 -1.23
N PRO A 58 11.43 -27.41 -1.53
CA PRO A 58 12.58 -28.12 -0.96
C PRO A 58 13.92 -27.47 -1.31
N TYR A 59 14.03 -26.85 -2.50
CA TYR A 59 15.23 -26.13 -2.93
C TYR A 59 15.57 -24.90 -2.07
N MET A 60 14.63 -24.41 -1.25
CA MET A 60 14.81 -23.26 -0.35
C MET A 60 15.16 -23.66 1.09
N GLU A 61 15.07 -24.95 1.46
CA GLU A 61 15.35 -25.41 2.83
C GLU A 61 16.78 -25.10 3.27
N VAL A 62 17.71 -25.02 2.31
CA VAL A 62 19.11 -24.61 2.55
C VAL A 62 19.24 -23.22 3.19
N VAL A 63 18.19 -22.40 3.11
CA VAL A 63 18.13 -21.04 3.66
C VAL A 63 17.54 -21.01 5.08
N ASN A 64 16.91 -22.08 5.55
CA ASN A 64 16.31 -22.13 6.90
C ASN A 64 17.30 -21.80 8.04
N PRO A 65 18.57 -22.24 8.01
CA PRO A 65 19.54 -21.83 9.03
C PRO A 65 19.74 -20.31 9.13
N PHE A 66 19.69 -19.61 7.98
CA PHE A 66 19.77 -18.14 7.96
C PHE A 66 18.50 -17.51 8.58
N ILE A 67 17.32 -18.06 8.28
CA ILE A 67 16.06 -17.57 8.83
C ILE A 67 16.03 -17.73 10.35
N LEU A 68 16.33 -18.92 10.84
CA LEU A 68 16.36 -19.21 12.28
C LEU A 68 17.33 -18.31 13.03
N LYS A 69 18.55 -18.13 12.50
CA LYS A 69 19.59 -17.28 13.11
C LYS A 69 19.19 -15.81 13.20
N ASN A 70 18.44 -15.28 12.23
CA ASN A 70 18.09 -13.85 12.17
C ASN A 70 16.67 -13.53 12.66
N LYS A 71 15.89 -14.54 13.08
CA LYS A 71 14.48 -14.39 13.46
C LYS A 71 14.28 -13.33 14.54
N GLU A 72 15.10 -13.38 15.60
CA GLU A 72 15.02 -12.43 16.71
C GLU A 72 15.37 -11.00 16.27
N ARG A 73 16.41 -10.85 15.42
CA ARG A 73 16.79 -9.54 14.86
C ARG A 73 15.67 -8.92 14.04
N MET A 74 14.94 -9.73 13.27
CA MET A 74 13.78 -9.27 12.50
C MET A 74 12.65 -8.78 13.41
N ILE A 75 12.38 -9.48 14.52
CA ILE A 75 11.37 -9.05 15.50
C ILE A 75 11.74 -7.69 16.09
N VAL A 76 12.99 -7.53 16.57
CA VAL A 76 13.48 -6.27 17.14
C VAL A 76 13.40 -5.13 16.11
N PHE A 77 13.79 -5.41 14.87
CA PHE A 77 13.72 -4.43 13.79
C PHE A 77 12.27 -3.96 13.53
N LEU A 78 11.32 -4.90 13.43
CA LEU A 78 9.91 -4.57 13.20
C LEU A 78 9.29 -3.82 14.39
N ASP A 79 9.67 -4.17 15.62
CA ASP A 79 9.24 -3.48 16.83
C ASP A 79 9.72 -2.03 16.84
N GLN A 80 11.02 -1.81 16.61
CA GLN A 80 11.62 -0.47 16.51
C GLN A 80 10.98 0.36 15.38
N LEU A 81 10.74 -0.25 14.22
CA LEU A 81 10.11 0.41 13.09
C LEU A 81 8.67 0.84 13.39
N SER A 82 7.93 0.05 14.18
CA SER A 82 6.56 0.35 14.57
C SER A 82 6.45 1.39 15.70
N ASN A 83 7.54 1.63 16.43
CA ASN A 83 7.59 2.52 17.59
C ASN A 83 7.83 3.98 17.20
N VAL A 84 7.03 4.51 16.28
CA VAL A 84 7.05 5.93 15.91
C VAL A 84 6.17 6.70 16.89
N LYS A 85 6.80 7.30 17.91
CA LYS A 85 6.10 8.03 18.98
C LYS A 85 5.61 9.41 18.54
N GLU A 86 6.32 10.04 17.60
CA GLU A 86 6.04 11.40 17.16
C GLU A 86 5.95 11.44 15.63
N LYS A 87 4.94 12.14 15.13
CA LYS A 87 4.82 12.42 13.70
C LYS A 87 6.01 13.31 13.31
N PRO A 88 6.81 12.94 12.29
CA PRO A 88 7.86 13.83 11.82
C PRO A 88 7.26 15.19 11.44
N PRO A 89 7.99 16.30 11.63
CA PRO A 89 7.53 17.60 11.18
C PRO A 89 7.14 17.46 9.70
N SER A 90 5.97 17.98 9.34
CA SER A 90 5.60 18.08 7.94
C SER A 90 6.60 19.03 7.30
N GLU A 91 7.65 18.48 6.68
CA GLU A 91 8.39 19.20 5.68
C GLU A 91 7.35 19.52 4.61
N ASP A 92 7.05 20.81 4.44
CA ASP A 92 6.28 21.32 3.31
C ASP A 92 7.13 21.13 2.03
N ILE A 93 7.42 19.87 1.70
CA ILE A 93 8.00 19.49 0.42
C ILE A 93 6.94 19.93 -0.59
N PRO A 94 7.25 20.89 -1.47
CA PRO A 94 6.29 21.31 -2.48
C PRO A 94 6.01 20.08 -3.35
N VAL A 95 4.86 19.46 -3.11
CA VAL A 95 4.40 18.35 -3.93
C VAL A 95 4.22 18.96 -5.32
N LYS A 96 4.98 18.47 -6.30
CA LYS A 96 4.73 18.75 -7.72
C LYS A 96 3.45 18.03 -8.16
N SER A 97 2.35 18.26 -7.46
CA SER A 97 1.02 17.83 -7.87
C SER A 97 0.35 18.97 -8.60
N ASP A 98 -0.50 18.62 -9.56
CA ASP A 98 -1.44 19.53 -10.20
C ASP A 98 -2.77 19.32 -9.48
N PRO A 99 -3.12 20.15 -8.48
CA PRO A 99 -4.29 19.90 -7.64
C PRO A 99 -5.58 19.88 -8.45
N ALA A 100 -5.63 20.62 -9.57
CA ALA A 100 -6.80 20.63 -10.44
C ALA A 100 -7.01 19.26 -11.09
N ARG A 101 -5.94 18.61 -11.56
CA ARG A 101 -6.00 17.26 -12.14
C ARG A 101 -6.37 16.20 -11.10
N ASP A 102 -5.78 16.29 -9.90
CA ASP A 102 -6.06 15.34 -8.82
C ASP A 102 -7.52 15.48 -8.36
N LEU A 103 -8.02 16.70 -8.19
CA LEU A 103 -9.42 16.96 -7.85
C LEU A 103 -10.39 16.54 -8.95
N ALA A 104 -10.03 16.73 -10.23
CA ALA A 104 -10.83 16.23 -11.34
C ALA A 104 -10.93 14.69 -11.35
N THR A 105 -9.83 14.01 -10.99
CA THR A 105 -9.79 12.55 -10.85
C THR A 105 -10.67 12.10 -9.69
N LEU A 106 -10.59 12.78 -8.55
CA LEU A 106 -11.46 12.51 -7.39
C LEU A 106 -12.94 12.74 -7.74
N HIS A 107 -13.27 13.84 -8.41
CA HIS A 107 -14.64 14.11 -8.87
C HIS A 107 -15.16 13.00 -9.78
N HIS A 108 -14.36 12.54 -10.73
CA HIS A 108 -14.74 11.45 -11.62
C HIS A 108 -15.06 10.17 -10.83
N ILE A 109 -14.22 9.81 -9.86
CA ILE A 109 -14.45 8.64 -8.98
C ILE A 109 -15.75 8.82 -8.18
N CYS A 110 -15.97 10.01 -7.62
CA CYS A 110 -17.19 10.32 -6.86
C CYS A 110 -18.46 10.24 -7.72
N VAL A 111 -18.41 10.69 -8.98
CA VAL A 111 -19.53 10.56 -9.93
C VAL A 111 -19.78 9.09 -10.27
N THR A 112 -18.74 8.32 -10.57
CA THR A 112 -18.87 6.89 -10.91
C THR A 112 -19.51 6.09 -9.77
N HIS A 113 -19.19 6.41 -8.51
CA HIS A 113 -19.72 5.73 -7.33
C HIS A 113 -20.81 6.51 -6.59
N LEU A 114 -21.41 7.51 -7.23
CA LEU A 114 -22.43 8.36 -6.62
C LEU A 114 -23.60 7.61 -5.97
N PRO A 115 -24.20 6.55 -6.57
CA PRO A 115 -25.33 5.85 -5.94
C PRO A 115 -24.95 5.17 -4.62
N ASP A 116 -23.74 4.60 -4.54
CA ASP A 116 -23.22 3.96 -3.33
C ASP A 116 -22.95 5.02 -2.25
N ILE A 117 -22.33 6.14 -2.63
CA ILE A 117 -22.04 7.27 -1.73
C ILE A 117 -23.36 7.86 -1.19
N GLN A 118 -24.39 8.01 -2.04
CA GLN A 118 -25.72 8.47 -1.63
C GLN A 118 -26.40 7.50 -0.65
N SER A 119 -26.27 6.18 -0.88
CA SER A 119 -26.77 5.16 0.05
C SER A 119 -26.12 5.29 1.43
N MET A 120 -24.79 5.46 1.46
CA MET A 120 -24.02 5.65 2.69
C MET A 120 -24.31 7.01 3.37
N ALA A 121 -24.59 8.06 2.59
CA ALA A 121 -24.91 9.40 3.10
C ALA A 121 -26.20 9.45 3.93
N LYS A 122 -27.07 8.45 3.84
CA LYS A 122 -28.23 8.28 4.74
C LYS A 122 -27.79 8.14 6.20
N ASN A 123 -26.70 7.41 6.43
CA ASN A 123 -26.18 7.08 7.76
C ASN A 123 -24.97 7.95 8.17
N GLN A 124 -24.33 8.64 7.21
CA GLN A 124 -23.13 9.44 7.44
C GLN A 124 -23.32 10.88 6.94
N PRO A 125 -23.57 11.87 7.82
CA PRO A 125 -23.88 13.24 7.41
C PRO A 125 -22.72 13.95 6.71
N ALA A 126 -21.47 13.54 6.96
CA ALA A 126 -20.30 14.07 6.26
C ALA A 126 -20.34 13.78 4.75
N LEU A 127 -20.88 12.63 4.34
CA LEU A 127 -20.99 12.24 2.93
C LEU A 127 -22.07 13.03 2.19
N LYS A 128 -23.08 13.59 2.89
CA LYS A 128 -24.09 14.46 2.26
C LYS A 128 -23.44 15.67 1.59
N LYS A 129 -22.47 16.30 2.28
CA LYS A 129 -21.71 17.43 1.71
C LYS A 129 -20.95 17.02 0.45
N LEU A 130 -20.32 15.83 0.47
CA LEU A 130 -19.59 15.31 -0.69
C LEU A 130 -20.50 15.04 -1.89
N VAL A 131 -21.67 14.43 -1.66
CA VAL A 131 -22.68 14.21 -2.70
C VAL A 131 -23.11 15.55 -3.30
N THR A 132 -23.46 16.52 -2.45
CA THR A 132 -23.88 17.85 -2.92
C THR A 132 -22.81 18.55 -3.75
N VAL A 133 -21.55 18.55 -3.30
CA VAL A 133 -20.44 19.16 -4.06
C VAL A 133 -20.23 18.44 -5.39
N THR A 134 -20.29 17.11 -5.39
CA THR A 134 -20.13 16.30 -6.61
C THR A 134 -21.22 16.63 -7.63
N GLU A 135 -22.48 16.71 -7.19
CA GLU A 135 -23.63 17.07 -8.04
C GLU A 135 -23.55 18.51 -8.57
N ILE A 136 -23.14 19.47 -7.73
CA ILE A 136 -22.96 20.87 -8.14
C ILE A 136 -21.90 20.97 -9.24
N LEU A 137 -20.75 20.32 -9.05
CA LEU A 137 -19.66 20.33 -10.02
C LEU A 137 -20.03 19.64 -11.34
N THR A 138 -20.80 18.54 -11.28
CA THR A 138 -21.31 17.86 -12.47
C THR A 138 -22.26 18.76 -13.26
N LYS A 139 -23.24 19.37 -12.58
CA LYS A 139 -24.18 20.33 -13.22
C LYS A 139 -23.45 21.52 -13.83
N HIS A 140 -22.42 22.02 -13.15
CA HIS A 140 -21.61 23.12 -13.67
C HIS A 140 -20.89 22.70 -14.95
N LYS A 141 -20.25 21.52 -14.98
CA LYS A 141 -19.58 20.97 -16.17
C LYS A 141 -20.54 20.84 -17.36
N GLU A 142 -21.75 20.34 -17.14
CA GLU A 142 -22.78 20.19 -18.19
C GLU A 142 -23.16 21.54 -18.80
N ARG A 143 -23.43 22.55 -17.96
CA ARG A 143 -23.75 23.92 -18.41
C ARG A 143 -22.63 24.53 -19.25
N TYR A 144 -21.37 24.33 -18.86
CA TYR A 144 -20.24 24.83 -19.66
C TYR A 144 -20.12 24.09 -21.00
N ALA A 145 -20.36 22.78 -21.02
CA ALA A 145 -20.34 22.00 -22.26
C ALA A 145 -21.47 22.42 -23.23
N GLU A 146 -22.62 22.83 -22.70
CA GLU A 146 -23.74 23.37 -23.47
C GLU A 146 -23.45 24.78 -24.02
N MET A 147 -22.82 25.65 -23.22
CA MET A 147 -22.49 27.03 -23.63
C MET A 147 -21.37 27.13 -24.67
N ILE A 148 -20.50 26.12 -24.75
CA ILE A 148 -19.36 26.07 -25.69
C ILE A 148 -19.76 25.39 -27.02
N ARG A 149 -20.97 24.82 -27.08
CA ARG A 149 -21.49 24.10 -28.26
C ARG A 149 -22.29 25.02 -29.17
#